data_AF-A0A8S0VI02-F1
#
_entry.id   AF-A0A8S0VI02-F1
#
_cell.length_a   1.000
_cell.length_b   1.000
_cell.length_c   1.000
_cell.angle_alpha   90.00
_cell.angle_beta   90.00
_cell.angle_gamma   90.00
#
_symmetry.space_group_name_H-M   'P 1'
#
loop_
_entity.id
_entity.type
_entity.pdbx_description
1 polymer ?
#
loop_
_entity_poly.entity_id
_entity_poly.type
_entity_poly.pdbx_seq_one_letter_code
_entity_poly.pdbx_strand_id
1 'polypeptide(L)'
;METIQRLTYRFFPTTPFTEKCLKAISTTRIHKPPVIRFHQTQKPTLRPGSSISSSASIIPRRNHSSTSTARAGWFLGMGEKKQVTPDIVKAGDPVLHEPAQEVRPEEIGSSRIQKIIDEMVKVMRKAPGVGLAAPQLGIPLRIIVLEDTKEYISYAPKEETKAQERRPFDLLVVVNPILKKKGNKAALFFEGCL
;
A
#
# COMPACT_ATOMS: atom_id res chain seq x y z
N MET A 1 -23.41 -43.92 1.13
CA MET A 1 -23.27 -44.53 -0.21
C MET A 1 -22.45 -43.59 -1.05
N GLU A 2 -21.34 -44.14 -1.53
CA GLU A 2 -20.33 -43.59 -2.45
C GLU A 2 -21.01 -43.01 -3.72
N THR A 3 -20.40 -42.17 -4.55
CA THR A 3 -19.22 -42.52 -5.36
C THR A 3 -18.54 -41.27 -5.93
N ILE A 4 -17.21 -41.28 -5.85
CA ILE A 4 -16.24 -40.43 -6.54
C ILE A 4 -16.19 -40.82 -8.02
N GLN A 5 -16.13 -39.85 -8.95
CA GLN A 5 -15.35 -40.04 -10.19
C GLN A 5 -14.57 -38.79 -10.57
N ARG A 6 -13.37 -39.07 -11.06
CA ARG A 6 -12.16 -38.26 -11.22
C ARG A 6 -11.74 -38.36 -12.71
N LEU A 7 -10.77 -37.53 -13.11
CA LEU A 7 -10.03 -37.46 -14.39
C LEU A 7 -10.72 -36.64 -15.50
N THR A 8 -10.18 -35.52 -16.00
CA THR A 8 -8.86 -35.13 -16.58
C THR A 8 -8.63 -35.50 -18.05
N TYR A 9 -8.11 -34.50 -18.77
CA TYR A 9 -7.33 -34.50 -20.02
C TYR A 9 -8.06 -34.70 -21.36
N ARG A 10 -7.99 -33.65 -22.19
CA ARG A 10 -7.44 -33.76 -23.55
C ARG A 10 -6.50 -32.61 -23.85
N PHE A 11 -5.36 -32.97 -24.42
CA PHE A 11 -4.21 -32.16 -24.77
C PHE A 11 -3.98 -32.29 -26.29
N PHE A 12 -3.47 -31.20 -26.90
CA PHE A 12 -2.73 -31.11 -28.18
C PHE A 12 -3.49 -31.33 -29.52
N PRO A 13 -2.99 -30.83 -30.70
CA PRO A 13 -1.64 -30.32 -31.01
C PRO A 13 -1.48 -29.01 -31.82
N THR A 14 -0.27 -28.43 -31.64
CA THR A 14 0.68 -27.68 -32.49
C THR A 14 0.36 -27.10 -33.88
N THR A 15 0.87 -25.87 -34.07
CA THR A 15 1.41 -25.07 -35.22
C THR A 15 1.91 -25.80 -36.49
N PRO A 16 2.44 -25.15 -37.57
CA PRO A 16 2.43 -23.73 -38.04
C PRO A 16 2.07 -23.57 -39.54
N PHE A 17 1.87 -22.35 -40.08
CA PHE A 17 2.29 -22.06 -41.46
C PHE A 17 2.39 -20.54 -41.74
N THR A 18 3.22 -20.24 -42.72
CA THR A 18 4.07 -19.06 -42.93
C THR A 18 3.46 -17.93 -43.75
N GLU A 19 4.05 -16.75 -43.52
CA GLU A 19 4.36 -15.64 -44.44
C GLU A 19 3.33 -15.13 -45.47
N LYS A 20 3.11 -13.81 -45.40
CA LYS A 20 3.34 -12.81 -46.47
C LYS A 20 2.94 -11.43 -45.96
N CYS A 21 3.44 -10.28 -46.40
CA CYS A 21 4.71 -9.83 -46.97
C CYS A 21 4.44 -8.32 -47.26
N LEU A 22 5.37 -7.42 -46.90
CA LEU A 22 5.59 -6.08 -47.51
C LEU A 22 4.48 -5.04 -47.24
N LYS A 23 4.65 -3.70 -47.17
CA LYS A 23 5.67 -2.63 -47.29
C LYS A 23 4.84 -1.35 -46.95
N ALA A 24 5.29 -0.15 -46.63
CA ALA A 24 6.57 0.52 -46.46
C ALA A 24 6.28 1.85 -45.71
N ILE A 25 7.25 2.26 -44.89
CA ILE A 25 7.84 3.60 -44.74
C ILE A 25 6.98 4.82 -45.11
N SER A 26 6.74 5.70 -44.13
CA SER A 26 6.91 7.14 -44.35
C SER A 26 7.40 7.83 -43.08
N THR A 27 8.59 8.42 -43.21
CA THR A 27 9.33 9.26 -42.28
C THR A 27 8.70 10.64 -42.15
N THR A 28 8.77 11.23 -40.94
CA THR A 28 8.95 12.67 -40.59
C THR A 28 8.29 12.94 -39.23
N ARG A 29 8.77 13.80 -38.34
CA ARG A 29 9.98 14.61 -38.18
C ARG A 29 9.99 14.99 -36.68
N ILE A 30 11.11 14.79 -36.00
CA ILE A 30 11.27 15.13 -34.58
C ILE A 30 11.29 16.65 -34.44
N HIS A 31 10.39 17.21 -33.64
CA HIS A 31 10.51 18.57 -33.12
C HIS A 31 10.43 18.54 -31.59
N LYS A 32 11.58 18.77 -30.94
CA LYS A 32 11.66 19.12 -29.51
C LYS A 32 11.58 20.65 -29.37
N PRO A 33 10.71 21.19 -28.51
CA PRO A 33 10.83 22.58 -28.05
C PRO A 33 11.78 22.71 -26.84
N PRO A 34 12.27 23.92 -26.53
CA PRO A 34 13.56 24.15 -25.89
C PRO A 34 13.56 24.10 -24.36
N VAL A 35 14.75 23.78 -23.84
CA VAL A 35 15.13 23.78 -22.42
C VAL A 35 15.15 25.22 -21.88
N ILE A 36 14.29 25.53 -20.92
CA ILE A 36 14.33 26.79 -20.18
C ILE A 36 15.38 26.65 -19.06
N ARG A 37 16.49 27.40 -19.17
CA ARG A 37 17.48 27.58 -18.10
C ARG A 37 16.89 28.48 -17.02
N PHE A 38 16.66 27.94 -15.83
CA PHE A 38 16.45 28.78 -14.64
C PHE A 38 17.79 29.29 -14.14
N HIS A 39 17.92 30.61 -14.11
CA HIS A 39 19.05 31.30 -13.51
C HIS A 39 19.03 31.12 -11.99
N GLN A 40 20.14 30.62 -11.46
CA GLN A 40 20.44 30.50 -10.05
C GLN A 40 20.57 31.90 -9.44
N THR A 41 19.57 32.33 -8.66
CA THR A 41 19.67 33.53 -7.84
C THR A 41 20.40 33.21 -6.55
N GLN A 42 21.34 34.09 -6.22
CA GLN A 42 22.39 33.92 -5.23
C GLN A 42 21.83 34.09 -3.81
N LYS A 43 22.32 33.27 -2.87
CA LYS A 43 22.13 33.42 -1.42
C LYS A 43 22.78 34.73 -0.93
N PRO A 44 22.10 35.55 -0.11
CA PRO A 44 22.79 36.55 0.69
C PRO A 44 23.51 35.87 1.85
N THR A 45 24.81 36.08 1.90
CA THR A 45 25.69 35.77 3.03
C THR A 45 25.55 36.87 4.09
N LEU A 46 25.28 36.50 5.34
CA LEU A 46 25.42 37.39 6.48
C LEU A 46 26.61 36.92 7.33
N ARG A 47 27.58 37.82 7.50
CA ARG A 47 28.77 37.70 8.34
C ARG A 47 28.48 38.13 9.79
N PRO A 48 29.35 37.78 10.74
CA PRO A 48 29.05 37.79 12.17
C PRO A 48 29.39 39.14 12.84
N GLY A 49 28.54 39.57 13.79
CA GLY A 49 28.88 40.55 14.85
C GLY A 49 28.85 39.80 16.19
N SER A 50 29.99 39.63 16.88
CA SER A 50 30.56 40.54 17.89
C SER A 50 29.78 40.55 19.21
N SER A 51 30.30 39.77 20.16
CA SER A 51 30.56 40.06 21.59
C SER A 51 29.60 40.97 22.37
N ILE A 52 29.22 40.54 23.58
CA ILE A 52 29.45 41.25 24.86
C ILE A 52 29.09 40.34 26.05
N SER A 53 30.06 40.21 26.99
CA SER A 53 29.99 40.13 28.46
C SER A 53 28.93 39.22 29.13
N SER A 54 29.31 38.10 29.74
CA SER A 54 29.83 37.94 31.12
C SER A 54 28.82 38.18 32.24
N SER A 55 28.44 37.10 32.93
CA SER A 55 28.38 37.04 34.40
C SER A 55 28.09 35.61 34.84
N ALA A 56 29.08 35.03 35.52
CA ALA A 56 28.99 33.77 36.23
C ALA A 56 28.14 33.92 37.49
N SER A 57 27.42 32.87 37.87
CA SER A 57 27.00 32.65 39.24
C SER A 57 26.99 31.15 39.55
N ILE A 58 28.02 30.79 40.32
CA ILE A 58 28.31 29.51 40.97
C ILE A 58 27.37 29.36 42.17
N ILE A 59 26.64 28.24 42.30
CA ILE A 59 26.01 27.80 43.55
C ILE A 59 26.19 26.27 43.67
N PRO A 60 26.56 25.73 44.87
CA PRO A 60 27.26 24.46 45.00
C PRO A 60 26.36 23.23 45.12
N ARG A 61 27.03 22.08 44.92
CA ARG A 61 26.58 20.70 45.16
C ARG A 61 25.88 20.52 46.50
N ARG A 62 24.83 19.68 46.51
CA ARG A 62 24.43 18.91 47.69
C ARG A 62 24.16 17.47 47.29
N ASN A 63 25.10 16.59 47.63
CA ASN A 63 24.88 15.14 47.65
C ASN A 63 23.98 14.83 48.84
N HIS A 64 22.88 14.13 48.59
CA HIS A 64 22.22 13.31 49.60
C HIS A 64 22.07 11.91 49.03
N SER A 65 22.93 11.03 49.53
CA SER A 65 22.73 9.59 49.49
C SER A 65 21.63 9.27 50.50
N SER A 66 20.49 8.81 50.01
CA SER A 66 19.52 8.09 50.84
C SER A 66 19.13 6.83 50.11
N THR A 67 19.83 5.76 50.47
CA THR A 67 19.42 4.37 50.26
C THR A 67 18.07 4.17 50.93
N SER A 68 17.01 3.98 50.15
CA SER A 68 15.76 3.43 50.67
C SER A 68 15.07 2.60 49.60
N THR A 69 15.32 1.29 49.69
CA THR A 69 14.39 0.21 49.36
C THR A 69 13.73 0.30 47.99
N ALA A 70 14.39 -0.31 47.01
CA ALA A 70 13.72 -0.85 45.84
C ALA A 70 12.63 -1.82 46.32
N ARG A 71 11.38 -1.34 46.43
CA ARG A 71 10.24 -2.26 46.41
C ARG A 71 10.24 -2.86 45.01
N ALA A 72 10.63 -4.12 44.95
CA ALA A 72 10.48 -4.99 43.80
C ALA A 72 8.98 -5.10 43.45
N GLY A 73 8.47 -4.10 42.73
CA GLY A 73 7.16 -4.10 42.11
C GLY A 73 7.23 -4.86 40.79
N TRP A 74 7.35 -6.19 40.84
CA TRP A 74 7.26 -7.08 39.66
C TRP A 74 5.83 -7.19 39.09
N PHE A 75 5.01 -6.17 39.33
CA PHE A 75 3.64 -6.06 38.87
C PHE A 75 3.41 -4.68 38.22
N LEU A 76 4.37 -4.23 37.42
CA LEU A 76 4.08 -3.19 36.43
C LEU A 76 3.24 -3.86 35.35
N GLY A 77 1.95 -3.51 35.38
CA GLY A 77 0.91 -4.03 34.53
C GLY A 77 1.36 -4.15 33.08
N MET A 78 0.90 -5.22 32.45
CA MET A 78 0.85 -5.36 31.01
C MET A 78 0.00 -4.22 30.46
N GLY A 79 0.61 -3.03 30.32
CA GLY A 79 -0.01 -1.88 29.71
C GLY A 79 -0.38 -2.29 28.30
N GLU A 80 -1.68 -2.33 28.03
CA GLU A 80 -2.19 -2.59 26.69
C GLU A 80 -1.52 -1.60 25.74
N LYS A 81 -0.56 -2.08 24.94
CA LYS A 81 0.04 -1.27 23.89
C LYS A 81 -1.07 -0.98 22.90
N LYS A 82 -1.67 0.22 23.00
CA LYS A 82 -2.68 0.73 22.07
C LYS A 82 -2.13 0.54 20.66
N GLN A 83 -2.64 -0.46 19.93
CA GLN A 83 -2.20 -0.74 18.57
C GLN A 83 -2.71 0.40 17.68
N VAL A 84 -1.80 1.28 17.30
CA VAL A 84 -2.06 2.33 16.32
C VAL A 84 -1.95 1.68 14.94
N THR A 85 -3.06 1.69 14.20
CA THR A 85 -3.08 1.29 12.79
C THR A 85 -2.50 2.42 11.94
N PRO A 86 -1.78 2.14 10.83
CA PRO A 86 -1.35 3.18 9.91
C PRO A 86 -2.57 3.91 9.31
N ASP A 87 -2.39 5.20 9.02
CA ASP A 87 -3.43 6.04 8.42
C ASP A 87 -3.50 5.82 6.91
N ILE A 88 -4.69 6.03 6.34
CA ILE A 88 -4.91 5.98 4.90
C ILE A 88 -4.49 7.31 4.28
N VAL A 89 -3.56 7.24 3.34
CA VAL A 89 -3.04 8.36 2.55
C VAL A 89 -4.18 9.00 1.73
N LYS A 90 -4.17 10.31 1.60
CA LYS A 90 -5.21 11.08 0.88
C LYS A 90 -4.80 11.46 -0.52
N ALA A 91 -5.80 11.69 -1.37
CA ALA A 91 -5.60 12.08 -2.76
C ALA A 91 -4.66 13.30 -2.86
N GLY A 92 -3.73 13.25 -3.82
CA GLY A 92 -2.66 14.23 -3.99
C GLY A 92 -1.29 13.77 -3.47
N ASP A 93 -1.24 12.73 -2.63
CA ASP A 93 0.04 12.13 -2.26
C ASP A 93 0.68 11.40 -3.45
N PRO A 94 1.97 11.68 -3.79
CA PRO A 94 2.66 11.07 -4.91
C PRO A 94 2.61 9.53 -4.94
N VAL A 95 2.59 8.86 -3.78
CA VAL A 95 2.57 7.39 -3.69
C VAL A 95 1.33 6.78 -4.37
N LEU A 96 0.23 7.53 -4.45
CA LEU A 96 -1.01 7.11 -5.11
C LEU A 96 -0.99 7.34 -6.63
N HIS A 97 0.03 8.03 -7.14
CA HIS A 97 0.17 8.42 -8.55
C HIS A 97 1.37 7.77 -9.24
N GLU A 98 2.17 6.99 -8.52
CA GLU A 98 3.34 6.28 -9.04
C GLU A 98 3.10 4.76 -9.14
N PRO A 99 3.68 4.08 -10.15
CA PRO A 99 3.61 2.62 -10.23
C PRO A 99 4.30 1.94 -9.04
N ALA A 100 3.57 1.10 -8.32
CA ALA A 100 4.10 0.32 -7.21
C ALA A 100 5.09 -0.77 -7.68
N GLN A 101 6.08 -1.08 -6.83
CA GLN A 101 7.12 -2.06 -7.10
C GLN A 101 6.67 -3.50 -6.81
N GLU A 102 7.18 -4.46 -7.57
CA GLU A 102 6.95 -5.87 -7.31
C GLU A 102 7.63 -6.31 -6.01
N VAL A 103 6.94 -7.18 -5.27
CA VAL A 103 7.53 -7.89 -4.13
C VAL A 103 8.32 -9.06 -4.69
N ARG A 104 9.59 -9.20 -4.31
CA ARG A 104 10.37 -10.38 -4.69
C ARG A 104 9.73 -11.66 -4.13
N PRO A 105 9.60 -12.75 -4.90
CA PRO A 105 8.94 -13.98 -4.43
C PRO A 105 9.48 -14.51 -3.09
N GLU A 106 10.80 -14.43 -2.89
CA GLU A 106 11.49 -14.85 -1.67
C GLU A 106 11.16 -13.99 -0.44
N GLU A 107 10.69 -12.74 -0.63
CA GLU A 107 10.32 -11.83 0.45
C GLU A 107 8.88 -12.03 0.92
N ILE A 108 8.02 -12.72 0.16
CA ILE A 108 6.59 -12.83 0.45
C ILE A 108 6.35 -13.45 1.84
N GLY A 109 7.14 -14.47 2.21
CA GLY A 109 7.08 -15.10 3.52
C GLY A 109 7.84 -14.38 4.63
N SER A 110 8.52 -13.27 4.31
CA SER A 110 9.29 -12.51 5.30
C SER A 110 8.37 -11.88 6.35
N SER A 111 8.87 -11.73 7.57
CA SER A 111 8.15 -11.04 8.65
C SER A 111 7.74 -9.61 8.26
N ARG A 112 8.54 -8.95 7.41
CA ARG A 112 8.24 -7.62 6.90
C ARG A 112 6.98 -7.62 6.02
N ILE A 113 6.90 -8.49 5.02
CA ILE A 113 5.75 -8.53 4.10
C ILE A 113 4.50 -9.03 4.82
N GLN A 114 4.63 -10.03 5.68
CA GLN A 114 3.50 -10.52 6.48
C GLN A 114 2.93 -9.42 7.39
N LYS A 115 3.79 -8.64 8.05
CA LYS A 115 3.35 -7.49 8.86
C LYS A 115 2.59 -6.44 8.02
N ILE A 116 3.06 -6.15 6.80
CA ILE A 116 2.37 -5.22 5.90
C ILE A 116 0.98 -5.75 5.55
N ILE A 117 0.87 -7.03 5.20
CA ILE A 117 -0.42 -7.67 4.90
C ILE A 117 -1.36 -7.59 6.12
N ASP A 118 -0.87 -7.92 7.31
CA ASP A 118 -1.66 -7.85 8.55
C ASP A 118 -2.17 -6.43 8.81
N GLU A 119 -1.33 -5.42 8.62
CA GLU A 119 -1.71 -4.01 8.76
C GLU A 119 -2.74 -3.59 7.71
N MET A 120 -2.59 -4.02 6.46
CA MET A 120 -3.55 -3.77 5.40
C MET A 120 -4.93 -4.36 5.72
N VAL A 121 -4.99 -5.61 6.19
CA VAL A 121 -6.26 -6.26 6.58
C VAL A 121 -6.90 -5.53 7.75
N LYS A 122 -6.11 -5.15 8.77
CA LYS A 122 -6.61 -4.39 9.92
C LYS A 122 -7.18 -3.03 9.51
N VAL A 123 -6.49 -2.29 8.64
CA VAL A 123 -6.95 -0.98 8.17
C VAL A 123 -8.21 -1.12 7.30
N MET A 124 -8.23 -2.07 6.37
CA MET A 124 -9.40 -2.33 5.51
C MET A 124 -10.66 -2.59 6.34
N ARG A 125 -10.56 -3.43 7.37
CA ARG A 125 -11.69 -3.76 8.26
C ARG A 125 -12.08 -2.60 9.19
N LYS A 126 -11.13 -1.76 9.59
CA LYS A 126 -11.38 -0.59 10.44
C LYS A 126 -12.03 0.58 9.68
N ALA A 127 -11.70 0.75 8.40
CA ALA A 127 -12.22 1.81 7.53
C ALA A 127 -13.45 1.37 6.70
N PRO A 128 -14.23 0.40 7.21
CA PRO A 128 -15.04 -0.60 6.48
C PRO A 128 -14.99 -0.53 4.93
N GLY A 129 -13.87 -0.92 4.32
CA GLY A 129 -13.73 -1.08 2.87
C GLY A 129 -13.78 -2.54 2.42
N VAL A 130 -14.13 -2.78 1.15
CA VAL A 130 -14.09 -4.13 0.53
C VAL A 130 -12.74 -4.47 -0.09
N GLY A 131 -11.82 -3.50 -0.12
CA GLY A 131 -10.48 -3.67 -0.64
C GLY A 131 -9.54 -2.54 -0.21
N LEU A 132 -8.24 -2.85 -0.19
CA LEU A 132 -7.17 -1.90 0.11
C LEU A 132 -5.89 -2.27 -0.65
N ALA A 133 -5.20 -1.28 -1.21
CA ALA A 133 -3.90 -1.46 -1.86
C ALA A 133 -2.77 -0.89 -0.97
N ALA A 134 -1.59 -1.49 -0.98
CA ALA A 134 -0.47 -1.05 -0.15
C ALA A 134 -0.09 0.44 -0.33
N PRO A 135 -0.17 1.05 -1.54
CA PRO A 135 0.06 2.48 -1.72
C PRO A 135 -0.87 3.37 -0.89
N GLN A 136 -2.09 2.94 -0.57
CA GLN A 136 -3.00 3.67 0.32
C GLN A 136 -2.50 3.77 1.76
N LEU A 137 -1.49 2.97 2.14
CA LEU A 137 -0.77 3.08 3.41
C LEU A 137 0.63 3.71 3.25
N GLY A 138 0.92 4.33 2.10
CA GLY A 138 2.24 4.89 1.80
C GLY A 138 3.29 3.85 1.45
N ILE A 139 2.90 2.61 1.14
CA ILE A 139 3.82 1.50 0.85
C ILE A 139 3.81 1.25 -0.67
N PRO A 140 4.89 1.58 -1.41
CA PRO A 140 4.93 1.49 -2.87
C PRO A 140 5.18 0.05 -3.35
N LEU A 141 4.38 -0.92 -2.87
CA LEU A 141 4.47 -2.34 -3.24
C LEU A 141 3.18 -2.84 -3.90
N ARG A 142 3.30 -3.82 -4.81
CA ARG A 142 2.18 -4.44 -5.51
C ARG A 142 1.51 -5.50 -4.63
N ILE A 143 0.77 -5.05 -3.63
CA ILE A 143 -0.02 -5.90 -2.74
C ILE A 143 -1.43 -5.33 -2.67
N ILE A 144 -2.43 -6.19 -2.79
CA ILE A 144 -3.84 -5.85 -2.57
C ILE A 144 -4.46 -6.87 -1.60
N VAL A 145 -5.38 -6.37 -0.78
CA VAL A 145 -6.27 -7.20 0.05
C VAL A 145 -7.72 -6.88 -0.32
N LEU A 146 -8.57 -7.91 -0.33
CA LEU A 146 -9.97 -7.83 -0.74
C LEU A 146 -10.80 -8.72 0.18
N GLU A 147 -11.97 -8.26 0.62
CA GLU A 147 -12.93 -9.05 1.41
C GLU A 147 -14.33 -8.43 1.26
N ASP A 148 -15.34 -9.24 0.96
CA ASP A 148 -16.73 -8.78 0.95
C ASP A 148 -17.60 -9.77 1.73
N THR A 149 -17.99 -9.38 2.94
CA THR A 149 -18.69 -10.27 3.88
C THR A 149 -20.20 -10.24 3.65
N LYS A 150 -20.89 -11.28 4.13
CA LYS A 150 -22.37 -11.28 4.15
C LYS A 150 -22.94 -10.09 4.93
N GLU A 151 -22.25 -9.68 5.99
CA GLU A 151 -22.61 -8.51 6.79
C GLU A 151 -22.56 -7.24 5.95
N TYR A 152 -21.47 -6.98 5.23
CA TYR A 152 -21.34 -5.81 4.36
C TYR A 152 -22.36 -5.77 3.23
N ILE A 153 -22.63 -6.92 2.61
CA ILE A 153 -23.66 -7.03 1.58
C ILE A 153 -25.06 -6.78 2.14
N SER A 154 -25.32 -7.15 3.40
CA SER A 154 -26.63 -6.99 4.03
C SER A 154 -27.05 -5.53 4.24
N TYR A 155 -26.11 -4.58 4.20
CA TYR A 155 -26.42 -3.15 4.30
C TYR A 155 -27.01 -2.57 3.00
N ALA A 156 -26.84 -3.25 1.86
CA ALA A 156 -27.35 -2.81 0.58
C ALA A 156 -28.74 -3.44 0.27
N PRO A 157 -29.61 -2.75 -0.48
CA PRO A 157 -30.86 -3.34 -0.98
C PRO A 157 -30.62 -4.60 -1.80
N LYS A 158 -31.56 -5.56 -1.73
CA LYS A 158 -31.44 -6.85 -2.44
C LYS A 158 -31.46 -6.68 -3.95
N GLU A 159 -32.24 -5.72 -4.43
CA GLU A 159 -32.37 -5.35 -5.84
C GLU A 159 -31.04 -4.81 -6.37
N GLU A 160 -30.38 -3.94 -5.61
CA GLU A 160 -29.06 -3.37 -5.96
C GLU A 160 -27.97 -4.45 -5.94
N THR A 161 -27.90 -5.23 -4.86
CA THR A 161 -26.95 -6.34 -4.73
C THR A 161 -27.06 -7.32 -5.90
N LYS A 162 -28.30 -7.63 -6.32
CA LYS A 162 -28.57 -8.51 -7.47
C LYS A 162 -28.13 -7.86 -8.78
N ALA A 163 -28.39 -6.57 -8.98
CA ALA A 163 -27.99 -5.84 -10.18
C ALA A 163 -26.46 -5.74 -10.32
N GLN A 164 -25.74 -5.58 -9.20
CA GLN A 164 -24.27 -5.54 -9.14
C GLN A 164 -23.60 -6.92 -9.26
N GLU A 165 -24.39 -8.00 -9.29
CA GLU A 165 -23.89 -9.38 -9.18
C GLU A 165 -22.98 -9.59 -7.95
N ARG A 166 -23.20 -8.81 -6.88
CA ARG A 166 -22.35 -8.78 -5.69
C ARG A 166 -22.58 -10.04 -4.86
N ARG A 167 -21.50 -10.76 -4.56
CA ARG A 167 -21.51 -12.03 -3.80
C ARG A 167 -20.40 -12.01 -2.77
N PRO A 168 -20.62 -12.62 -1.59
CA PRO A 168 -19.59 -12.65 -0.56
C PRO A 168 -18.42 -13.51 -1.03
N PHE A 169 -17.22 -13.11 -0.64
CA PHE A 169 -16.00 -13.87 -0.82
C PHE A 169 -15.07 -13.68 0.37
N ASP A 170 -14.33 -14.73 0.71
CA ASP A 170 -13.40 -14.74 1.83
C ASP A 170 -12.21 -13.83 1.57
N LEU A 171 -11.53 -13.41 2.63
CA LEU A 171 -10.32 -12.60 2.55
C LEU A 171 -9.33 -13.15 1.51
N LEU A 172 -9.05 -12.33 0.51
CA LEU A 172 -8.09 -12.62 -0.54
C LEU A 172 -6.92 -11.63 -0.46
N VAL A 173 -5.72 -12.17 -0.34
CA VAL A 173 -4.47 -11.41 -0.42
C VAL A 173 -3.77 -11.78 -1.72
N VAL A 174 -3.49 -10.79 -2.57
CA VAL A 174 -2.80 -11.01 -3.85
C VAL A 174 -1.55 -10.16 -3.92
N VAL A 175 -0.41 -10.83 -4.10
CA VAL A 175 0.89 -10.19 -4.30
C VAL A 175 1.25 -10.24 -5.78
N ASN A 176 1.77 -9.13 -6.31
CA ASN A 176 2.10 -8.93 -7.72
C ASN A 176 0.93 -9.29 -8.68
N PRO A 177 -0.31 -8.81 -8.43
CA PRO A 177 -1.44 -9.15 -9.29
C PRO A 177 -1.25 -8.65 -10.73
N ILE A 178 -1.59 -9.50 -11.71
CA ILE A 178 -1.70 -9.15 -13.12
C ILE A 178 -3.13 -9.44 -13.57
N LEU A 179 -3.92 -8.39 -13.83
CA LEU A 179 -5.29 -8.52 -14.27
C LEU A 179 -5.36 -8.63 -15.79
N LYS A 180 -6.07 -9.65 -16.30
CA LYS A 180 -6.36 -9.83 -17.73
C LYS A 180 -7.87 -9.87 -17.95
N LYS A 181 -8.36 -9.12 -18.93
CA LYS A 181 -9.78 -9.09 -19.29
C LYS A 181 -10.20 -10.44 -19.89
N LYS A 182 -11.30 -11.03 -19.41
CA LYS A 182 -11.83 -12.32 -19.93
C LYS A 182 -12.76 -12.16 -21.15
N GLY A 183 -13.35 -10.98 -21.37
CA GLY A 183 -14.29 -10.71 -22.47
C GLY A 183 -14.66 -9.23 -22.56
N ASN A 184 -15.65 -8.84 -23.37
CA ASN A 184 -15.99 -7.43 -23.61
C ASN A 184 -17.17 -6.86 -22.82
N LYS A 185 -17.77 -7.64 -21.92
CA LYS A 185 -18.84 -7.18 -21.05
C LYS A 185 -18.33 -6.08 -20.09
N ALA A 186 -19.17 -5.09 -19.83
CA ALA A 186 -18.93 -3.99 -18.90
C ALA A 186 -20.23 -3.67 -18.14
N ALA A 187 -20.10 -3.05 -16.97
CA ALA A 187 -21.20 -2.56 -16.15
C ALA A 187 -20.84 -1.17 -15.62
N LEU A 188 -21.86 -0.39 -15.23
CA LEU A 188 -21.69 0.97 -14.72
C LEU A 188 -22.40 1.10 -13.37
N PHE A 189 -21.63 1.37 -12.33
CA PHE A 189 -22.10 1.57 -10.96
C PHE A 189 -21.31 2.69 -10.30
N PHE A 190 -21.78 3.17 -9.15
CA PHE A 190 -21.02 4.11 -8.33
C PHE A 190 -19.93 3.39 -7.55
N GLU A 191 -18.75 3.99 -7.48
CA GLU A 191 -17.60 3.49 -6.73
C GLU A 191 -17.09 4.55 -5.75
N GLY A 192 -16.44 4.10 -4.68
CA GLY A 192 -15.79 4.95 -3.68
C GLY A 192 -14.34 4.52 -3.44
N CYS A 193 -13.57 5.38 -2.77
CA CYS A 193 -12.21 5.11 -2.34
C CYS A 193 -12.02 5.62 -0.90
N LEU A 194 -11.20 4.93 -0.10
CA LEU A 194 -10.95 5.20 1.32
C LEU A 194 -10.07 6.45 1.56
#